data_AF-A0A2K5NBQ1-F1
#
_entry.id   AF-A0A2K5NBQ1-F1
#
_cell.length_a   1.000
_cell.length_b   1.000
_cell.length_c   1.000
_cell.angle_alpha   90.00
_cell.angle_beta   90.00
_cell.angle_gamma   90.00
#
_symmetry.space_group_name_H-M   'P 1'
#
loop_
_entity.id
_entity.type
_entity.pdbx_description
1 polymer ?
#
loop_
_entity_poly.entity_id
_entity_poly.type
_entity_poly.pdbx_seq_one_letter_code
_entity_poly.pdbx_strand_id
1 'polypeptide(L)'
;MVQSLFLSRGDIPIVRAFPIDTGLSGKEASAEAQRHMVCGERAQVVNKLPPQGRSGLGGGVRMAGTPGCGPRLLGPGPSSPPAPPPSCAVGILEFFHHQLKDIVEYAELKTVCFQNLREVGNAVLFCLLIEQSLSLEEVCDLLHAAPFQNILPRVHVKEGERLDAKMKRLESKYAPLHLVPLIERLGTPQQIAIAREGDLLTKERLCCGLSMFEVILTRIRSFLDDPIWRGPLPSNGVMHVDECVEFHRLWSAMQFVYCIPVGTHEFTVEQCFGDGLHWAGCMIIVLLGQQRRFAVLDFCYHLLKVQKHDGKDEIIKNVPLKKMVERIRKFQILNDEIITILDKYLKSGDGEGTPVEHVRCFQPPIHQSLASS
;
A
#
# COMPACT_ATOMS: atom_id res chain seq x y z
N MET A 1 -21.21 -2.98 -12.54
CA MET A 1 -20.10 -3.89 -12.91
C MET A 1 -18.88 -3.73 -11.98
N VAL A 2 -19.05 -3.35 -10.69
CA VAL A 2 -18.02 -3.52 -9.63
C VAL A 2 -18.12 -4.92 -8.98
N GLN A 3 -18.98 -5.76 -9.54
CA GLN A 3 -19.14 -7.18 -9.19
C GLN A 3 -17.92 -8.00 -9.65
N SER A 4 -17.14 -7.52 -10.63
CA SER A 4 -16.00 -8.26 -11.21
C SER A 4 -14.69 -8.17 -10.41
N LEU A 5 -14.58 -7.27 -9.43
CA LEU A 5 -13.39 -7.14 -8.57
C LEU A 5 -13.55 -7.83 -7.20
N PHE A 6 -14.78 -8.12 -6.79
CA PHE A 6 -15.07 -8.72 -5.47
C PHE A 6 -15.82 -10.06 -5.51
N LEU A 7 -16.24 -10.53 -6.70
CA LEU A 7 -16.86 -11.84 -6.90
C LEU A 7 -16.26 -12.53 -8.13
N SER A 8 -15.02 -13.02 -8.02
CA SER A 8 -14.59 -14.16 -8.83
C SER A 8 -14.00 -15.21 -7.91
N ARG A 9 -14.88 -16.11 -7.42
CA ARG A 9 -14.46 -17.47 -7.11
C ARG A 9 -13.99 -18.10 -8.42
N GLY A 10 -12.73 -18.49 -8.48
CA GLY A 10 -12.18 -19.29 -9.57
C GLY A 10 -11.05 -18.58 -10.31
N ASP A 11 -9.87 -19.17 -10.18
CA ASP A 11 -8.72 -19.04 -11.08
C ASP A 11 -7.86 -17.77 -10.97
N ILE A 12 -7.34 -17.54 -9.77
CA ILE A 12 -5.93 -17.13 -9.63
C ILE A 12 -5.12 -18.43 -9.46
N PRO A 13 -4.05 -18.68 -10.23
CA PRO A 13 -3.15 -19.81 -9.96
C PRO A 13 -2.35 -19.48 -8.69
N ILE A 14 -2.98 -19.66 -7.54
CA ILE A 14 -2.30 -19.71 -6.26
C ILE A 14 -1.55 -21.04 -6.23
N VAL A 15 -0.23 -20.92 -6.13
CA VAL A 15 0.71 -21.97 -5.74
C VAL A 15 0.04 -22.86 -4.70
N ARG A 16 -0.19 -24.14 -5.04
CA ARG A 16 -0.73 -25.13 -4.10
C ARG A 16 0.21 -25.20 -2.89
N ALA A 17 -0.16 -24.55 -1.80
CA ALA A 17 0.39 -24.85 -0.49
C ALA A 17 -0.14 -26.23 -0.08
N PHE A 18 0.80 -27.14 0.20
CA PHE A 18 0.52 -28.47 0.72
C PHE A 18 -0.30 -28.41 2.02
N PRO A 19 -1.16 -29.40 2.31
CA PRO A 19 -1.84 -29.46 3.59
C PRO A 19 -0.83 -29.82 4.68
N ILE A 20 -0.71 -28.94 5.69
CA ILE A 20 -0.09 -29.31 6.97
C ILE A 20 -1.20 -29.88 7.83
N ASP A 21 -1.27 -31.21 7.90
CA ASP A 21 -2.08 -31.92 8.87
C ASP A 21 -1.53 -31.65 10.27
N THR A 22 -2.38 -31.08 11.12
CA THR A 22 -2.17 -31.01 12.56
C THR A 22 -2.47 -32.36 13.19
N GLY A 23 -1.42 -33.00 13.72
CA GLY A 23 -1.57 -33.99 14.79
C GLY A 23 -0.71 -35.23 14.60
N LEU A 24 0.43 -35.30 15.31
CA LEU A 24 0.73 -36.36 16.27
C LEU A 24 2.08 -36.09 16.96
N SER A 25 2.16 -36.64 18.16
CA SER A 25 3.13 -36.38 19.23
C SER A 25 4.57 -36.80 18.93
N GLY A 26 5.52 -36.02 19.46
CA GLY A 26 6.59 -36.50 20.35
C GLY A 26 7.56 -37.58 19.85
N LYS A 27 8.82 -37.14 19.68
CA LYS A 27 10.08 -37.91 19.53
C LYS A 27 10.32 -38.51 18.14
N GLU A 28 11.15 -37.81 17.37
CA GLU A 28 12.28 -38.32 16.56
C GLU A 28 12.67 -37.25 15.53
N ALA A 29 13.51 -36.31 15.95
CA ALA A 29 14.07 -35.28 15.08
C ALA A 29 15.60 -35.29 15.24
N SER A 30 16.24 -36.32 14.68
CA SER A 30 17.68 -36.34 14.38
C SER A 30 18.00 -37.58 13.54
N ALA A 31 17.87 -37.51 12.20
CA ALA A 31 18.54 -38.45 11.28
C ALA A 31 18.32 -38.22 9.77
N GLU A 32 17.30 -37.49 9.29
CA GLU A 32 16.83 -37.70 7.90
C GLU A 32 16.93 -36.49 6.94
N ALA A 33 17.83 -35.53 7.20
CA ALA A 33 18.03 -34.37 6.32
C ALA A 33 19.24 -34.48 5.35
N GLN A 34 19.77 -35.69 5.12
CA GLN A 34 21.06 -35.86 4.42
C GLN A 34 21.06 -36.78 3.20
N ARG A 35 19.90 -37.05 2.59
CA ARG A 35 19.81 -37.77 1.31
C ARG A 35 18.75 -37.14 0.42
N HIS A 36 19.07 -37.00 -0.86
CA HIS A 36 18.30 -36.43 -1.98
C HIS A 36 18.80 -35.07 -2.51
N MET A 37 20.02 -35.12 -3.05
CA MET A 37 20.56 -34.16 -4.00
C MET A 37 21.19 -34.94 -5.16
N VAL A 38 20.41 -35.53 -6.07
CA VAL A 38 20.90 -36.17 -7.32
C VAL A 38 19.79 -36.23 -8.40
N CYS A 39 20.14 -35.83 -9.64
CA CYS A 39 19.45 -35.96 -10.94
C CYS A 39 18.27 -35.00 -11.24
N GLY A 40 18.14 -34.34 -12.40
CA GLY A 40 18.84 -34.46 -13.70
C GLY A 40 17.83 -34.65 -14.86
N GLU A 41 17.71 -33.64 -15.73
CA GLU A 41 17.32 -33.63 -17.17
C GLU A 41 15.96 -34.14 -17.71
N ARG A 42 15.42 -33.31 -18.65
CA ARG A 42 14.65 -33.59 -19.90
C ARG A 42 13.29 -34.31 -19.85
N ALA A 43 12.27 -33.66 -20.42
CA ALA A 43 11.55 -34.12 -21.64
C ALA A 43 10.46 -33.14 -22.13
N GLN A 44 10.55 -32.74 -23.40
CA GLN A 44 9.42 -32.29 -24.23
C GLN A 44 8.74 -33.53 -24.83
N VAL A 45 7.40 -33.66 -24.81
CA VAL A 45 6.62 -34.34 -25.86
C VAL A 45 5.22 -33.73 -25.98
N VAL A 46 4.86 -33.50 -27.24
CA VAL A 46 3.64 -33.00 -27.88
C VAL A 46 2.43 -33.94 -27.69
N ASN A 47 1.20 -33.40 -27.57
CA ASN A 47 0.07 -33.95 -28.34
C ASN A 47 -1.12 -32.99 -28.54
N LYS A 48 -1.66 -33.07 -29.76
CA LYS A 48 -2.66 -32.23 -30.42
C LYS A 48 -4.10 -32.76 -30.18
N LEU A 49 -5.07 -31.83 -30.03
CA LEU A 49 -6.44 -31.69 -30.64
C LEU A 49 -7.32 -32.94 -30.91
N PRO A 50 -8.69 -32.88 -30.85
CA PRO A 50 -9.48 -31.98 -31.72
C PRO A 50 -10.86 -31.49 -31.17
N PRO A 51 -11.64 -30.72 -31.97
CA PRO A 51 -12.80 -29.93 -31.54
C PRO A 51 -14.17 -30.49 -32.00
N GLN A 52 -15.25 -30.10 -31.32
CA GLN A 52 -16.66 -30.21 -31.77
C GLN A 52 -17.43 -29.03 -31.12
N GLY A 53 -18.37 -28.28 -31.71
CA GLY A 53 -19.15 -28.43 -32.94
C GLY A 53 -20.65 -28.23 -32.65
N ARG A 54 -21.14 -26.96 -32.72
CA ARG A 54 -22.52 -26.44 -32.95
C ARG A 54 -23.78 -27.18 -32.42
N SER A 55 -24.68 -26.44 -31.77
CA SER A 55 -26.02 -26.01 -32.28
C SER A 55 -26.90 -25.44 -31.16
N GLY A 56 -27.75 -24.45 -31.48
CA GLY A 56 -28.54 -23.69 -30.50
C GLY A 56 -29.95 -24.21 -30.25
N LEU A 57 -30.66 -23.56 -29.32
CA LEU A 57 -32.12 -23.35 -29.29
C LEU A 57 -32.46 -22.49 -28.06
N GLY A 58 -33.39 -21.56 -28.23
CA GLY A 58 -33.81 -20.59 -27.21
C GLY A 58 -34.64 -21.19 -26.07
N GLY A 59 -34.59 -20.50 -24.94
CA GLY A 59 -35.43 -20.75 -23.77
C GLY A 59 -35.19 -19.66 -22.74
N GLY A 60 -36.09 -18.68 -22.68
CA GLY A 60 -36.02 -17.61 -21.69
C GLY A 60 -36.21 -18.16 -20.28
N VAL A 61 -35.29 -17.80 -19.38
CA VAL A 61 -35.50 -17.86 -17.94
C VAL A 61 -35.00 -16.55 -17.35
N ARG A 62 -35.94 -15.72 -16.87
CA ARG A 62 -35.65 -14.59 -16.00
C ARG A 62 -35.09 -15.13 -14.70
N MET A 63 -33.84 -14.82 -14.39
CA MET A 63 -33.30 -14.95 -13.03
C MET A 63 -32.92 -13.55 -12.55
N ALA A 64 -33.66 -13.10 -11.54
CA ALA A 64 -33.44 -11.85 -10.83
C ALA A 64 -32.06 -11.90 -10.14
N GLY A 65 -31.09 -11.19 -10.73
CA GLY A 65 -29.76 -11.02 -10.17
C GLY A 65 -29.75 -9.91 -9.12
N THR A 66 -29.33 -10.26 -7.91
CA THR A 66 -28.98 -9.36 -6.81
C THR A 66 -27.83 -8.40 -7.22
N PRO A 67 -27.95 -7.07 -7.05
CA PRO A 67 -26.92 -6.13 -7.51
C PRO A 67 -25.91 -5.80 -6.41
N GLY A 68 -24.62 -6.07 -6.71
CA GLY A 68 -23.45 -5.85 -5.84
C GLY A 68 -23.12 -4.39 -5.49
N CYS A 69 -22.31 -4.22 -4.43
CA CYS A 69 -22.20 -3.01 -3.60
C CYS A 69 -21.18 -1.96 -4.04
N GLY A 70 -20.28 -2.24 -4.98
CA GLY A 70 -19.24 -1.29 -5.34
C GLY A 70 -19.66 0.01 -6.06
N PRO A 71 -20.75 0.09 -6.85
CA PRO A 71 -21.23 1.35 -7.41
C PRO A 71 -22.35 2.03 -6.58
N ARG A 72 -22.81 1.44 -5.47
CA ARG A 72 -23.97 1.97 -4.72
C ARG A 72 -23.62 3.13 -3.78
N LEU A 73 -22.42 3.14 -3.20
CA LEU A 73 -21.99 4.20 -2.27
C LEU A 73 -21.56 5.50 -2.99
N LEU A 74 -21.24 5.42 -4.28
CA LEU A 74 -20.95 6.56 -5.15
C LEU A 74 -22.13 6.91 -6.09
N GLY A 75 -23.31 6.32 -5.86
CA GLY A 75 -24.58 6.84 -6.37
C GLY A 75 -24.87 8.22 -5.78
N PRO A 76 -26.02 8.88 -6.09
CA PRO A 76 -26.25 10.26 -5.69
C PRO A 76 -26.26 10.36 -4.16
N GLY A 77 -25.10 10.65 -3.59
CA GLY A 77 -24.95 11.02 -2.19
C GLY A 77 -25.72 12.31 -1.92
N PRO A 78 -25.80 12.72 -0.64
CA PRO A 78 -26.47 13.96 -0.29
C PRO A 78 -25.91 15.09 -1.15
N SER A 79 -26.79 15.87 -1.76
CA SER A 79 -26.44 17.07 -2.52
C SER A 79 -25.52 17.95 -1.66
N SER A 80 -24.23 17.94 -2.00
CA SER A 80 -23.11 18.76 -1.50
C SER A 80 -23.36 19.44 -0.14
N PRO A 81 -22.93 18.87 1.00
CA PRO A 81 -22.96 19.59 2.25
C PRO A 81 -21.88 20.69 2.24
N PRO A 82 -22.22 21.99 2.22
CA PRO A 82 -21.23 23.04 2.39
C PRO A 82 -20.59 22.93 3.77
N ALA A 83 -19.34 23.37 3.91
CA ALA A 83 -18.76 23.56 5.23
C ALA A 83 -19.65 24.52 6.05
N PRO A 84 -20.19 24.10 7.21
CA PRO A 84 -21.07 24.97 7.99
C PRO A 84 -20.33 26.24 8.44
N PRO A 85 -21.01 27.40 8.49
CA PRO A 85 -20.41 28.62 9.01
C PRO A 85 -19.96 28.42 10.48
N PRO A 86 -18.90 29.10 10.93
CA PRO A 86 -18.29 28.88 12.24
C PRO A 86 -19.18 29.47 13.34
N SER A 87 -20.20 28.72 13.77
CA SER A 87 -21.03 29.14 14.90
C SER A 87 -20.80 28.26 16.15
N CYS A 88 -20.55 26.95 16.01
CA CYS A 88 -20.31 26.04 17.14
C CYS A 88 -19.93 24.60 16.70
N ALA A 89 -18.93 23.94 17.32
CA ALA A 89 -18.57 22.54 17.06
C ALA A 89 -19.73 21.56 17.27
N VAL A 90 -20.63 21.85 18.21
CA VAL A 90 -21.85 21.08 18.49
C VAL A 90 -22.77 21.06 17.25
N GLY A 91 -23.01 22.21 16.64
CA GLY A 91 -23.84 22.33 15.45
C GLY A 91 -23.21 21.67 14.22
N ILE A 92 -21.87 21.69 14.13
CA ILE A 92 -21.12 21.00 13.07
C ILE A 92 -21.26 19.48 13.20
N LEU A 93 -21.14 18.95 14.42
CA LEU A 93 -21.33 17.52 14.65
C LEU A 93 -22.76 17.11 14.28
N GLU A 94 -23.78 17.87 14.70
CA GLU A 94 -25.17 17.59 14.35
C GLU A 94 -25.42 17.62 12.84
N PHE A 95 -24.85 18.62 12.16
CA PHE A 95 -24.91 18.77 10.71
C PHE A 95 -24.31 17.56 9.99
N PHE A 96 -23.08 17.15 10.32
CA PHE A 96 -22.47 15.96 9.71
C PHE A 96 -23.25 14.69 10.02
N HIS A 97 -23.80 14.57 11.23
CA HIS A 97 -24.62 13.42 11.59
C HIS A 97 -25.92 13.33 10.77
N HIS A 98 -26.47 14.46 10.34
CA HIS A 98 -27.64 14.50 9.46
C HIS A 98 -27.24 14.21 8.00
N GLN A 99 -26.18 14.86 7.51
CA GLN A 99 -25.72 14.71 6.13
C GLN A 99 -25.17 13.32 5.82
N LEU A 100 -24.52 12.66 6.79
CA LEU A 100 -23.90 11.36 6.61
C LEU A 100 -24.76 10.21 7.14
N LYS A 101 -26.04 10.46 7.45
CA LYS A 101 -26.95 9.48 8.06
C LYS A 101 -27.00 8.17 7.27
N ASP A 102 -27.16 8.24 5.96
CA ASP A 102 -27.29 7.07 5.09
C ASP A 102 -26.01 6.20 5.07
N ILE A 103 -24.84 6.83 5.25
CA ILE A 103 -23.56 6.12 5.36
C ILE A 103 -23.40 5.51 6.75
N VAL A 104 -23.81 6.23 7.81
CA VAL A 104 -23.78 5.73 9.20
C VAL A 104 -24.69 4.51 9.37
N GLU A 105 -25.87 4.53 8.75
CA GLU A 105 -26.88 3.46 8.84
C GLU A 105 -26.66 2.34 7.80
N TYR A 106 -25.61 2.43 6.97
CA TYR A 106 -25.34 1.43 5.94
C TYR A 106 -24.91 0.09 6.57
N ALA A 107 -25.82 -0.89 6.54
CA ALA A 107 -25.67 -2.18 7.23
C ALA A 107 -24.41 -2.96 6.83
N GLU A 108 -24.00 -2.88 5.57
CA GLU A 108 -22.86 -3.64 5.03
C GLU A 108 -21.53 -2.87 5.10
N LEU A 109 -21.51 -1.68 5.71
CA LEU A 109 -20.31 -0.85 5.77
C LEU A 109 -19.17 -1.59 6.48
N LYS A 110 -19.45 -2.18 7.65
CA LYS A 110 -18.45 -2.88 8.45
C LYS A 110 -18.17 -4.27 7.89
N THR A 111 -19.22 -5.04 7.61
CA THR A 111 -19.09 -6.47 7.27
C THR A 111 -18.53 -6.71 5.87
N VAL A 112 -18.77 -5.79 4.92
CA VAL A 112 -18.30 -5.91 3.54
C VAL A 112 -17.24 -4.88 3.25
N CYS A 113 -17.54 -3.57 3.37
CA CYS A 113 -16.61 -2.54 2.91
C CYS A 113 -15.33 -2.50 3.75
N PHE A 114 -15.42 -2.45 5.08
CA PHE A 114 -14.24 -2.41 5.95
C PHE A 114 -13.47 -3.72 5.92
N GLN A 115 -14.16 -4.86 5.84
CA GLN A 115 -13.52 -6.16 5.71
C GLN A 115 -12.67 -6.26 4.43
N ASN A 116 -13.24 -5.88 3.28
CA ASN A 116 -12.53 -5.92 2.01
C ASN A 116 -11.33 -4.97 1.99
N LEU A 117 -11.48 -3.75 2.53
CA LEU A 117 -10.37 -2.79 2.65
C LEU A 117 -9.29 -3.31 3.60
N ARG A 118 -9.66 -3.94 4.71
CA ARG A 118 -8.73 -4.56 5.64
C ARG A 118 -7.90 -5.66 4.98
N GLU A 119 -8.49 -6.48 4.13
CA GLU A 119 -7.76 -7.49 3.35
C GLU A 119 -6.76 -6.86 2.39
N VAL A 120 -7.17 -5.83 1.65
CA VAL A 120 -6.27 -5.07 0.75
C VAL A 120 -5.11 -4.47 1.53
N GLY A 121 -5.36 -3.80 2.64
CA GLY A 121 -4.31 -3.15 3.41
C GLY A 121 -3.36 -4.15 4.06
N ASN A 122 -3.86 -5.30 4.50
CA ASN A 122 -3.01 -6.36 5.02
C ASN A 122 -2.14 -7.01 3.95
N ALA A 123 -2.64 -7.15 2.71
CA ALA A 123 -1.82 -7.60 1.60
C ALA A 123 -0.67 -6.62 1.31
N VAL A 124 -0.96 -5.32 1.32
CA VAL A 124 0.05 -4.26 1.13
C VAL A 124 1.06 -4.24 2.27
N LEU A 125 0.60 -4.33 3.52
CA LEU A 125 1.47 -4.44 4.69
C LEU A 125 2.35 -5.68 4.64
N PHE A 126 1.81 -6.82 4.20
CA PHE A 126 2.59 -8.05 4.04
C PHE A 126 3.73 -7.83 3.04
N CYS A 127 3.45 -7.23 1.89
CA CYS A 127 4.47 -6.89 0.89
C CYS A 127 5.57 -5.97 1.46
N LEU A 128 5.19 -4.96 2.24
CA LEU A 128 6.14 -4.06 2.89
C LEU A 128 7.03 -4.81 3.92
N LEU A 129 6.42 -5.63 4.77
CA LEU A 129 7.13 -6.31 5.87
C LEU A 129 8.02 -7.45 5.37
N ILE A 130 7.61 -8.16 4.33
CA ILE A 130 8.43 -9.23 3.74
C ILE A 130 9.65 -8.66 3.03
N GLU A 131 9.53 -7.51 2.36
CA GLU A 131 10.66 -6.81 1.76
C GLU A 131 11.66 -6.32 2.82
N GLN A 132 11.18 -5.80 3.95
CA GLN A 132 12.05 -5.42 5.07
C GLN A 132 12.79 -6.63 5.65
N SER A 133 12.08 -7.75 5.80
CA SER A 133 12.68 -9.00 6.30
C SER A 133 13.72 -9.55 5.33
N LEU A 134 13.43 -9.53 4.03
CA LEU A 134 14.39 -9.90 2.99
C LEU A 134 15.62 -8.99 3.02
N SER A 135 15.44 -7.68 3.16
CA SER A 135 16.55 -6.73 3.24
C SER A 135 17.48 -7.01 4.44
N LEU A 136 16.91 -7.42 5.59
CA LEU A 136 17.67 -7.81 6.78
C LEU A 136 18.43 -9.13 6.58
N GLU A 137 17.85 -10.08 5.87
CA GLU A 137 18.51 -11.34 5.51
C GLU A 137 19.67 -11.08 4.55
N GLU A 138 19.44 -10.33 3.47
CA GLU A 138 20.43 -10.03 2.45
C GLU A 138 21.63 -9.25 3.01
N VAL A 139 21.42 -8.29 3.91
CA VAL A 139 22.54 -7.58 4.55
C VAL A 139 23.37 -8.52 5.43
N CYS A 140 22.75 -9.47 6.11
CA CYS A 140 23.48 -10.47 6.88
C CYS A 140 24.32 -11.38 5.98
N ASP A 141 23.79 -11.80 4.83
CA ASP A 141 24.53 -12.57 3.82
C ASP A 141 25.74 -11.78 3.32
N LEU A 142 25.55 -10.50 2.97
CA LEU A 142 26.62 -9.61 2.49
C LEU A 142 27.72 -9.41 3.55
N LEU A 143 27.35 -9.30 4.82
CA LEU A 143 28.33 -9.18 5.92
C LEU A 143 29.20 -10.44 6.06
N HIS A 144 28.63 -11.62 5.86
CA HIS A 144 29.40 -12.88 5.86
C HIS A 144 30.23 -13.06 4.58
N ALA A 145 29.74 -12.56 3.44
CA ALA A 145 30.45 -12.62 2.16
C ALA A 145 31.62 -11.63 2.07
N ALA A 146 31.52 -10.48 2.76
CA ALA A 146 32.46 -9.36 2.67
C ALA A 146 33.96 -9.75 2.73
N PRO A 147 34.43 -10.63 3.66
CA PRO A 147 35.84 -11.02 3.72
C PRO A 147 36.34 -11.75 2.46
N PHE A 148 35.46 -12.50 1.79
CA PHE A 148 35.80 -13.30 0.60
C PHE A 148 35.71 -12.49 -0.69
N GLN A 149 35.02 -11.35 -0.65
CA GLN A 149 34.84 -10.40 -1.76
C GLN A 149 35.73 -9.15 -1.63
N ASN A 150 36.72 -9.18 -0.73
CA ASN A 150 37.64 -8.07 -0.50
C ASN A 150 36.97 -6.77 -0.04
N ILE A 151 35.84 -6.86 0.68
CA ILE A 151 35.15 -5.71 1.27
C ILE A 151 35.62 -5.57 2.72
N LEU A 152 36.32 -4.48 3.00
CA LEU A 152 36.89 -4.22 4.33
C LEU A 152 36.22 -2.99 4.98
N PRO A 153 35.89 -3.06 6.28
CA PRO A 153 35.35 -1.92 6.99
C PRO A 153 36.42 -0.83 7.16
N ARG A 154 35.96 0.40 7.36
CA ARG A 154 36.85 1.54 7.61
C ARG A 154 37.63 1.34 8.91
N VAL A 155 38.95 1.40 8.84
CA VAL A 155 39.85 1.19 9.97
C VAL A 155 40.10 2.48 10.73
N HIS A 156 40.27 2.39 12.05
CA HIS A 156 40.71 3.51 12.88
C HIS A 156 42.14 3.96 12.50
N VAL A 157 42.35 5.27 12.32
CA VAL A 157 43.63 5.87 11.91
C VAL A 157 44.16 6.72 13.06
N LYS A 158 45.39 6.45 13.50
CA LYS A 158 46.05 7.25 14.55
C LYS A 158 46.67 8.52 13.97
N GLU A 159 46.96 9.49 14.82
CA GLU A 159 47.63 10.73 14.43
C GLU A 159 48.98 10.43 13.75
N GLY A 160 49.21 10.99 12.57
CA GLY A 160 50.39 10.71 11.73
C GLY A 160 50.25 9.52 10.77
N GLU A 161 49.19 8.71 10.84
CA GLU A 161 48.93 7.63 9.89
C GLU A 161 48.06 8.08 8.70
N ARG A 162 48.26 7.48 7.52
CA ARG A 162 47.40 7.69 6.33
C ARG A 162 46.42 6.52 6.19
N LEU A 163 45.14 6.83 6.00
CA LEU A 163 44.07 5.83 5.81
C LEU A 163 44.39 4.87 4.65
N ASP A 164 44.78 5.40 3.49
CA ASP A 164 45.04 4.59 2.29
C ASP A 164 46.16 3.58 2.50
N ALA A 165 47.23 3.98 3.20
CA ALA A 165 48.34 3.09 3.51
C ALA A 165 47.91 1.95 4.45
N LYS A 166 47.02 2.25 5.41
CA LYS A 166 46.50 1.26 6.36
C LYS A 166 45.49 0.31 5.72
N MET A 167 44.61 0.83 4.86
CA MET A 167 43.68 0.02 4.07
C MET A 167 44.42 -0.94 3.15
N LYS A 168 45.46 -0.48 2.42
CA LYS A 168 46.29 -1.36 1.58
C LYS A 168 47.00 -2.45 2.37
N ARG A 169 47.53 -2.14 3.57
CA ARG A 169 48.12 -3.17 4.46
C ARG A 169 47.09 -4.20 4.91
N LEU A 170 45.86 -3.76 5.18
CA LEU A 170 44.77 -4.65 5.59
C LEU A 170 44.29 -5.54 4.42
N GLU A 171 44.21 -4.97 3.22
CA GLU A 171 43.93 -5.69 1.98
C GLU A 171 45.01 -6.76 1.73
N SER A 172 46.31 -6.43 1.85
CA SER A 172 47.38 -7.43 1.77
C SER A 172 47.25 -8.55 2.80
N LYS A 173 46.79 -8.22 4.02
CA LYS A 173 46.61 -9.21 5.10
C LYS A 173 45.50 -10.21 4.77
N TYR A 174 44.41 -9.77 4.15
CA TYR A 174 43.25 -10.60 3.84
C TYR A 174 43.21 -11.09 2.38
N ALA A 175 44.18 -10.71 1.54
CA ALA A 175 44.31 -11.21 0.17
C ALA A 175 44.19 -12.74 0.01
N PRO A 176 44.67 -13.60 0.94
CA PRO A 176 44.48 -15.05 0.84
C PRO A 176 43.02 -15.52 0.94
N LEU A 177 42.13 -14.71 1.52
CA LEU A 177 40.70 -15.02 1.64
C LEU A 177 39.90 -14.63 0.40
N HIS A 178 40.48 -13.82 -0.49
CA HIS A 178 39.79 -13.34 -1.68
C HIS A 178 39.55 -14.51 -2.65
N LEU A 179 38.30 -14.95 -2.74
CA LEU A 179 37.94 -16.25 -3.28
C LEU A 179 38.18 -16.37 -4.79
N VAL A 180 37.69 -15.41 -5.58
CA VAL A 180 37.77 -15.47 -7.04
C VAL A 180 39.23 -15.47 -7.52
N PRO A 181 40.12 -14.55 -7.10
CA PRO A 181 41.53 -14.60 -7.52
C PRO A 181 42.28 -15.85 -7.06
N LEU A 182 41.89 -16.43 -5.92
CA LEU A 182 42.46 -17.69 -5.44
C LEU A 182 42.12 -18.85 -6.37
N ILE A 183 40.85 -18.95 -6.78
CA ILE A 183 40.37 -19.98 -7.72
C ILE A 183 40.93 -19.73 -9.13
N GLU A 184 41.06 -18.48 -9.57
CA GLU A 184 41.71 -18.14 -10.85
C GLU A 184 43.18 -18.59 -10.91
N ARG A 185 43.87 -18.59 -9.77
CA ARG A 185 45.27 -19.02 -9.69
C ARG A 185 45.44 -20.54 -9.60
N LEU A 186 44.52 -21.24 -8.96
CA LEU A 186 44.70 -22.66 -8.56
C LEU A 186 43.67 -23.62 -9.14
N GLY A 187 42.54 -23.10 -9.65
CA GLY A 187 41.38 -23.89 -10.07
C GLY A 187 41.37 -24.22 -11.56
N THR A 188 40.44 -25.10 -11.93
CA THR A 188 40.17 -25.46 -13.33
C THR A 188 39.33 -24.38 -14.02
N PRO A 189 39.30 -24.35 -15.37
CA PRO A 189 38.44 -23.42 -16.11
C PRO A 189 36.96 -23.50 -15.71
N GLN A 190 36.46 -24.70 -15.40
CA GLN A 190 35.09 -24.91 -14.94
C GLN A 190 34.85 -24.30 -13.55
N GLN A 191 35.80 -24.47 -12.62
CA GLN A 191 35.71 -23.91 -11.28
C GLN A 191 35.75 -22.37 -11.32
N ILE A 192 36.55 -21.79 -12.20
CA ILE A 192 36.64 -20.33 -12.37
C ILE A 192 35.30 -19.77 -12.86
N ALA A 193 34.67 -20.40 -13.86
CA ALA A 193 33.37 -19.96 -14.36
C ALA A 193 32.30 -19.99 -13.26
N ILE A 194 32.21 -21.10 -12.52
CA ILE A 194 31.26 -21.26 -11.41
C ILE A 194 31.52 -20.24 -10.29
N ALA A 195 32.78 -20.00 -9.94
CA ALA A 195 33.15 -19.05 -8.89
C ALA A 195 32.78 -17.60 -9.25
N ARG A 196 32.96 -17.21 -10.52
CA ARG A 196 32.58 -15.87 -11.01
C ARG A 196 31.07 -15.66 -10.99
N GLU A 197 30.29 -16.66 -11.40
CA GLU A 197 28.83 -16.61 -11.33
C GLU A 197 28.34 -16.57 -9.88
N GLY A 198 28.91 -17.40 -9.01
CA GLY A 198 28.58 -17.41 -7.58
C GLY A 198 28.89 -16.09 -6.87
N ASP A 199 30.04 -15.48 -7.18
CA ASP A 199 30.41 -14.16 -6.66
C ASP A 199 29.40 -13.07 -7.10
N LEU A 200 28.97 -13.11 -8.36
CA LEU A 200 27.97 -12.18 -8.89
C LEU A 200 26.63 -12.29 -8.15
N LEU A 201 26.13 -13.51 -7.99
CA LEU A 201 24.88 -13.77 -7.26
C LEU A 201 24.97 -13.42 -5.77
N THR A 202 26.18 -13.47 -5.19
CA THR A 202 26.37 -13.14 -3.77
C THR A 202 26.39 -11.63 -3.53
N LYS A 203 26.99 -10.84 -4.43
CA LYS A 203 27.09 -9.37 -4.28
C LYS A 203 25.85 -8.62 -4.78
N GLU A 204 25.15 -9.14 -5.78
CA GLU A 204 23.96 -8.50 -6.34
C GLU A 204 22.72 -8.91 -5.54
N ARG A 205 22.37 -8.10 -4.53
CA ARG A 205 21.20 -8.27 -3.68
C ARG A 205 20.23 -7.10 -3.85
N LEU A 206 18.94 -7.30 -3.54
CA LEU A 206 17.93 -6.25 -3.71
C LEU A 206 18.23 -5.05 -2.80
N CYS A 207 18.71 -5.31 -1.58
CA CYS A 207 19.08 -4.29 -0.61
C CYS A 207 20.19 -3.31 -1.08
N CYS A 208 20.88 -3.60 -2.20
CA CYS A 208 21.92 -2.75 -2.77
C CYS A 208 21.39 -1.53 -3.57
N GLY A 209 20.07 -1.36 -3.69
CA GLY A 209 19.48 -0.17 -4.32
C GLY A 209 18.14 -0.37 -5.03
N LEU A 210 17.48 -1.51 -4.83
CA LEU A 210 16.19 -1.82 -5.43
C LEU A 210 15.11 -1.86 -4.34
N SER A 211 13.89 -1.43 -4.68
CA SER A 211 12.71 -1.59 -3.81
C SER A 211 11.54 -2.19 -4.59
N MET A 212 10.91 -3.20 -4.01
CA MET A 212 9.74 -3.88 -4.60
C MET A 212 8.45 -3.14 -4.28
N PHE A 213 8.35 -2.51 -3.10
CA PHE A 213 7.14 -1.89 -2.61
C PHE A 213 6.66 -0.75 -3.52
N GLU A 214 7.57 0.07 -4.05
CA GLU A 214 7.24 1.11 -5.02
C GLU A 214 6.60 0.54 -6.30
N VAL A 215 7.15 -0.55 -6.82
CA VAL A 215 6.62 -1.24 -8.01
C VAL A 215 5.22 -1.78 -7.72
N ILE A 216 5.00 -2.34 -6.54
CA ILE A 216 3.69 -2.84 -6.11
C ILE A 216 2.67 -1.70 -6.07
N LEU A 217 3.00 -0.58 -5.43
CA LEU A 217 2.12 0.60 -5.36
C LEU A 217 1.80 1.15 -6.76
N THR A 218 2.80 1.23 -7.64
CA THR A 218 2.63 1.70 -9.02
C THR A 218 1.70 0.77 -9.81
N ARG A 219 1.79 -0.55 -9.62
CA ARG A 219 0.86 -1.51 -10.24
C ARG A 219 -0.55 -1.39 -9.68
N ILE A 220 -0.70 -1.22 -8.36
CA ILE A 220 -2.03 -1.02 -7.75
C ILE A 220 -2.69 0.25 -8.30
N ARG A 221 -1.92 1.32 -8.56
CA ARG A 221 -2.46 2.55 -9.17
C ARG A 221 -3.15 2.27 -10.51
N SER A 222 -2.66 1.33 -11.31
CA SER A 222 -3.27 0.94 -12.59
C SER A 222 -4.61 0.21 -12.44
N PHE A 223 -4.94 -0.28 -11.24
CA PHE A 223 -6.26 -0.87 -10.96
C PHE A 223 -7.32 0.20 -10.66
N LEU A 224 -6.92 1.47 -10.53
CA LEU A 224 -7.78 2.61 -10.19
C LEU A 224 -8.07 3.50 -11.41
N ASP A 225 -8.33 2.89 -12.56
CA ASP A 225 -8.59 3.58 -13.83
C ASP A 225 -10.05 4.00 -14.02
N ASP A 226 -10.99 3.42 -13.27
CA ASP A 226 -12.41 3.78 -13.35
C ASP A 226 -12.61 5.28 -13.01
N PRO A 227 -13.36 6.04 -13.83
CA PRO A 227 -13.58 7.47 -13.58
C PRO A 227 -14.24 7.76 -12.23
N ILE A 228 -14.93 6.79 -11.63
CA ILE A 228 -15.59 6.96 -10.32
C ILE A 228 -14.61 7.34 -9.20
N TRP A 229 -13.34 6.95 -9.31
CA TRP A 229 -12.32 7.25 -8.29
C TRP A 229 -11.96 8.74 -8.23
N ARG A 230 -11.97 9.42 -9.39
CA ARG A 230 -11.57 10.82 -9.57
C ARG A 230 -12.75 11.77 -9.73
N GLY A 231 -13.91 11.25 -10.14
CA GLY A 231 -15.09 12.06 -10.43
C GLY A 231 -14.96 12.90 -11.71
N PRO A 232 -15.97 13.73 -12.00
CA PRO A 232 -15.95 14.66 -13.13
C PRO A 232 -14.96 15.81 -12.92
N LEU A 233 -14.75 16.64 -13.93
CA LEU A 233 -13.96 17.85 -13.80
C LEU A 233 -14.64 18.87 -12.85
N PRO A 234 -13.86 19.63 -12.05
CA PRO A 234 -14.40 20.59 -11.11
C PRO A 234 -15.04 21.80 -11.81
N SER A 235 -16.16 22.25 -11.25
CA SER A 235 -16.97 23.39 -11.74
C SER A 235 -16.19 24.70 -11.79
N ASN A 236 -15.35 24.95 -10.76
CA ASN A 236 -14.48 26.12 -10.68
C ASN A 236 -13.19 26.01 -11.53
N GLY A 237 -13.00 24.90 -12.25
CA GLY A 237 -11.81 24.65 -13.06
C GLY A 237 -10.52 24.38 -12.28
N VAL A 238 -10.55 24.32 -10.94
CA VAL A 238 -9.39 24.12 -10.07
C VAL A 238 -9.49 22.78 -9.31
N MET A 239 -10.46 22.66 -8.39
CA MET A 239 -10.69 21.46 -7.57
C MET A 239 -12.10 21.45 -6.99
N HIS A 240 -12.64 20.26 -6.72
CA HIS A 240 -13.90 20.11 -5.97
C HIS A 240 -13.73 20.57 -4.53
N VAL A 241 -14.73 21.26 -3.99
CA VAL A 241 -14.69 21.81 -2.62
C VAL A 241 -15.86 21.30 -1.80
N ASP A 242 -17.09 21.52 -2.29
CA ASP A 242 -18.31 21.09 -1.61
C ASP A 242 -18.82 19.77 -2.18
N GLU A 243 -18.49 19.48 -3.43
CA GLU A 243 -18.90 18.26 -4.12
C GLU A 243 -18.28 16.99 -3.48
N CYS A 244 -19.09 15.94 -3.36
CA CYS A 244 -18.68 14.64 -2.81
C CYS A 244 -18.50 13.60 -3.92
N VAL A 245 -17.69 13.93 -4.93
CA VAL A 245 -17.51 13.13 -6.16
C VAL A 245 -16.14 12.43 -6.26
N GLU A 246 -15.26 12.66 -5.29
CA GLU A 246 -13.93 12.04 -5.23
C GLU A 246 -13.87 10.99 -4.11
N PHE A 247 -13.03 9.95 -4.27
CA PHE A 247 -12.90 8.87 -3.28
C PHE A 247 -12.57 9.38 -1.87
N HIS A 248 -11.69 10.37 -1.73
CA HIS A 248 -11.33 10.89 -0.39
C HIS A 248 -12.53 11.46 0.39
N ARG A 249 -13.58 11.94 -0.29
CA ARG A 249 -14.82 12.42 0.36
C ARG A 249 -15.64 11.26 0.91
N LEU A 250 -15.70 10.14 0.18
CA LEU A 250 -16.29 8.90 0.68
C LEU A 250 -15.48 8.37 1.87
N TRP A 251 -14.15 8.42 1.79
CA TRP A 251 -13.29 8.04 2.91
C TRP A 251 -13.50 8.93 4.14
N SER A 252 -13.68 10.24 3.98
CA SER A 252 -14.04 11.15 5.07
C SER A 252 -15.38 10.78 5.72
N ALA A 253 -16.36 10.33 4.95
CA ALA A 253 -17.62 9.83 5.50
C ALA A 253 -17.42 8.51 6.27
N MET A 254 -16.63 7.57 5.75
CA MET A 254 -16.25 6.35 6.47
C MET A 254 -15.49 6.66 7.76
N GLN A 255 -14.58 7.64 7.71
CA GLN A 255 -13.83 8.15 8.86
C GLN A 255 -14.74 8.72 9.93
N PHE A 256 -15.77 9.46 9.53
CA PHE A 256 -16.79 9.90 10.46
C PHE A 256 -17.43 8.73 11.20
N VAL A 257 -17.83 7.67 10.49
CA VAL A 257 -18.46 6.49 11.11
C VAL A 257 -17.54 5.80 12.10
N TYR A 258 -16.28 5.52 11.74
CA TYR A 258 -15.39 4.77 12.63
C TYR A 258 -14.80 5.60 13.78
N CYS A 259 -14.89 6.94 13.68
CA CYS A 259 -14.54 7.82 14.78
C CYS A 259 -15.62 7.88 15.87
N ILE A 260 -16.89 7.58 15.55
CA ILE A 260 -17.99 7.59 16.52
C ILE A 260 -17.65 6.65 17.69
N PRO A 261 -17.62 7.14 18.95
CA PRO A 261 -17.41 6.30 20.12
C PRO A 261 -18.54 5.28 20.27
N VAL A 262 -18.18 4.03 20.50
CA VAL A 262 -19.12 2.94 20.82
C VAL A 262 -19.23 2.73 22.33
N GLY A 263 -20.22 1.96 22.77
CA GLY A 263 -20.40 1.61 24.18
C GLY A 263 -19.22 0.84 24.77
N THR A 264 -19.07 0.85 26.09
CA THR A 264 -17.93 0.23 26.81
C THR A 264 -17.76 -1.27 26.53
N HIS A 265 -18.84 -1.97 26.15
CA HIS A 265 -18.84 -3.41 25.87
C HIS A 265 -18.92 -3.74 24.38
N GLU A 266 -18.78 -2.73 23.51
CA GLU A 266 -18.78 -2.91 22.06
C GLU A 266 -17.35 -2.84 21.51
N PHE A 267 -17.09 -3.64 20.48
CA PHE A 267 -15.77 -3.65 19.83
C PHE A 267 -15.59 -2.41 18.94
N THR A 268 -14.42 -1.79 19.03
CA THR A 268 -14.05 -0.65 18.18
C THR A 268 -13.52 -1.10 16.81
N VAL A 269 -13.43 -0.15 15.86
CA VAL A 269 -12.94 -0.47 14.49
C VAL A 269 -11.51 -1.02 14.53
N GLU A 270 -10.68 -0.46 15.40
CA GLU A 270 -9.27 -0.83 15.55
C GLU A 270 -9.11 -2.23 16.16
N GLN A 271 -10.07 -2.67 16.99
CA GLN A 271 -10.10 -4.05 17.51
C GLN A 271 -10.55 -5.06 16.45
N CYS A 272 -11.47 -4.68 15.56
CA CYS A 272 -12.01 -5.58 14.54
C CYS A 272 -11.11 -5.69 13.29
N PHE A 273 -10.56 -4.56 12.83
CA PHE A 273 -9.89 -4.49 11.53
C PHE A 273 -8.40 -4.15 11.62
N GLY A 274 -7.94 -3.63 12.77
CA GLY A 274 -6.56 -3.16 12.94
C GLY A 274 -6.18 -2.05 11.95
N ASP A 275 -4.88 -1.86 11.75
CA ASP A 275 -4.36 -0.76 10.93
C ASP A 275 -4.56 -1.01 9.43
N GLY A 276 -4.77 -2.27 9.01
CA GLY A 276 -4.95 -2.66 7.61
C GLY A 276 -6.08 -1.88 6.92
N LEU A 277 -7.17 -1.59 7.62
CA LEU A 277 -8.26 -0.76 7.08
C LEU A 277 -7.75 0.63 6.65
N HIS A 278 -6.97 1.28 7.51
CA HIS A 278 -6.45 2.62 7.28
C HIS A 278 -5.36 2.62 6.22
N TRP A 279 -4.52 1.58 6.18
CA TRP A 279 -3.52 1.38 5.13
C TRP A 279 -4.15 1.32 3.74
N ALA A 280 -5.26 0.61 3.58
CA ALA A 280 -5.96 0.55 2.28
C ALA A 280 -6.58 1.89 1.89
N GLY A 281 -7.32 2.54 2.80
CA GLY A 281 -7.96 3.83 2.51
C GLY A 281 -6.94 4.91 2.17
N CYS A 282 -5.88 5.03 2.99
CA CYS A 282 -4.80 5.99 2.74
C CYS A 282 -4.02 5.68 1.45
N MET A 283 -3.76 4.40 1.16
CA MET A 283 -3.13 3.99 -0.10
C MET A 283 -3.94 4.46 -1.30
N ILE A 284 -5.25 4.19 -1.34
CA ILE A 284 -6.09 4.61 -2.47
C ILE A 284 -6.07 6.15 -2.61
N ILE A 285 -6.17 6.89 -1.50
CA ILE A 285 -6.10 8.36 -1.51
C ILE A 285 -4.76 8.85 -2.09
N VAL A 286 -3.64 8.26 -1.68
CA VAL A 286 -2.30 8.65 -2.14
C VAL A 286 -2.09 8.31 -3.62
N LEU A 287 -2.48 7.10 -4.05
CA LEU A 287 -2.34 6.67 -5.45
C LEU A 287 -3.19 7.50 -6.41
N LEU A 288 -4.30 8.07 -5.94
CA LEU A 288 -5.14 9.01 -6.68
C LEU A 288 -4.67 10.48 -6.61
N GLY A 289 -3.63 10.78 -5.82
CA GLY A 289 -3.16 12.16 -5.63
C GLY A 289 -4.16 13.06 -4.89
N GLN A 290 -4.98 12.48 -4.01
CA GLN A 290 -6.06 13.16 -3.29
C GLN A 290 -5.69 13.54 -1.84
N GLN A 291 -4.53 13.13 -1.33
CA GLN A 291 -4.12 13.28 0.08
C GLN A 291 -4.11 14.73 0.58
N ARG A 292 -3.69 15.69 -0.27
CA ARG A 292 -3.70 17.12 0.09
C ARG A 292 -5.12 17.67 0.21
N ARG A 293 -6.02 17.25 -0.68
CA ARG A 293 -7.44 17.67 -0.64
C ARG A 293 -8.16 17.05 0.54
N PHE A 294 -7.89 15.77 0.80
CA PHE A 294 -8.37 15.06 1.99
C PHE A 294 -8.01 15.81 3.28
N ALA A 295 -6.74 16.16 3.48
CA ALA A 295 -6.30 16.86 4.69
C ALA A 295 -7.00 18.21 4.92
N VAL A 296 -7.44 18.89 3.86
CA VAL A 296 -8.13 20.18 3.93
C VAL A 296 -9.65 20.00 4.11
N LEU A 297 -10.25 19.04 3.41
CA LEU A 297 -11.70 18.91 3.24
C LEU A 297 -12.35 17.80 4.09
N ASP A 298 -11.56 17.09 4.92
CA ASP A 298 -12.07 16.04 5.78
C ASP A 298 -13.02 16.58 6.88
N PHE A 299 -14.18 15.94 7.01
CA PHE A 299 -15.23 16.32 7.95
C PHE A 299 -14.76 16.24 9.41
N CYS A 300 -14.06 15.16 9.77
CA CYS A 300 -13.56 14.94 11.11
C CYS A 300 -12.45 15.94 11.47
N TYR A 301 -11.53 16.23 10.54
CA TYR A 301 -10.46 17.20 10.78
C TYR A 301 -11.02 18.61 10.94
N HIS A 302 -12.07 18.95 10.20
CA HIS A 302 -12.79 20.20 10.41
C HIS A 302 -13.46 20.26 11.80
N LEU A 303 -14.18 19.21 12.20
CA LEU A 303 -14.80 19.13 13.53
C LEU A 303 -13.78 19.28 14.66
N LEU A 304 -12.65 18.57 14.57
CA LEU A 304 -11.55 18.67 15.54
C LEU A 304 -10.99 20.10 15.60
N LYS A 305 -10.82 20.77 14.46
CA LYS A 305 -10.29 22.14 14.39
C LYS A 305 -11.22 23.13 15.09
N VAL A 306 -12.53 23.04 14.86
CA VAL A 306 -13.51 23.95 15.48
C VAL A 306 -13.68 23.65 16.97
N GLN A 307 -13.72 22.38 17.37
CA GLN A 307 -13.83 22.00 18.78
C GLN A 307 -12.61 22.45 19.60
N LYS A 308 -11.40 22.38 19.03
CA LYS A 308 -10.20 22.92 19.67
C LYS A 308 -10.26 24.44 19.89
N HIS A 309 -11.00 25.15 19.05
CA HIS A 309 -11.14 26.59 19.14
C HIS A 309 -12.22 27.01 20.15
N ASP A 310 -13.39 26.36 20.15
CA ASP A 310 -14.50 26.73 21.04
C ASP A 310 -14.51 25.99 22.39
N GLY A 311 -13.78 24.87 22.52
CA GLY A 311 -13.62 24.10 23.74
C GLY A 311 -14.89 23.42 24.25
N LYS A 312 -15.95 23.33 23.44
CA LYS A 312 -17.24 22.78 23.89
C LYS A 312 -17.20 21.27 24.06
N ASP A 313 -17.98 20.79 25.01
CA ASP A 313 -18.13 19.37 25.34
C ASP A 313 -19.60 19.08 25.66
N GLU A 314 -20.33 18.64 24.64
CA GLU A 314 -21.75 18.29 24.74
C GLU A 314 -21.96 16.88 24.15
N ILE A 315 -23.11 16.28 24.44
CA ILE A 315 -23.51 14.99 23.89
C ILE A 315 -24.56 15.25 22.80
N ILE A 316 -24.21 14.93 21.56
CA ILE A 316 -25.06 15.14 20.38
C ILE A 316 -25.45 13.77 19.83
N LYS A 317 -26.75 13.43 19.77
CA LYS A 317 -27.23 12.12 19.27
C LYS A 317 -26.52 10.92 19.90
N ASN A 318 -26.33 10.94 21.22
CA ASN A 318 -25.58 9.95 22.01
C ASN A 318 -24.06 9.89 21.71
N VAL A 319 -23.53 10.84 20.95
CA VAL A 319 -22.09 10.97 20.67
C VAL A 319 -21.48 12.03 21.60
N PRO A 320 -20.64 11.64 22.57
CA PRO A 320 -19.90 12.60 23.39
C PRO A 320 -18.82 13.30 22.55
N LEU A 321 -18.96 14.61 22.34
CA LEU A 321 -18.12 15.40 21.44
C LEU A 321 -16.64 15.30 21.80
N LYS A 322 -16.27 15.39 23.08
CA LYS A 322 -14.87 15.29 23.51
C LYS A 322 -14.23 13.94 23.19
N LYS A 323 -14.93 12.83 23.42
CA LYS A 323 -14.41 11.49 23.05
C LYS A 323 -14.32 11.31 21.55
N MET A 324 -15.26 11.87 20.79
CA MET A 324 -15.24 11.85 19.32
C MET A 324 -13.98 12.55 18.80
N VAL A 325 -13.69 13.79 19.24
CA VAL A 325 -12.51 14.53 18.76
C VAL A 325 -11.19 13.94 19.23
N GLU A 326 -11.15 13.32 20.41
CA GLU A 326 -9.99 12.54 20.87
C GLU A 326 -9.71 11.34 19.94
N ARG A 327 -10.76 10.60 19.54
CA ARG A 327 -10.63 9.51 18.55
C ARG A 327 -10.20 10.04 17.18
N ILE A 328 -10.81 11.13 16.70
CA ILE A 328 -10.41 11.78 15.44
C ILE A 328 -8.92 12.12 15.46
N ARG A 329 -8.41 12.68 16.56
CA ARG A 329 -6.99 13.04 16.66
C ARG A 329 -6.08 11.80 16.55
N LYS A 330 -6.47 10.65 17.11
CA LYS A 330 -5.70 9.41 16.98
C LYS A 330 -5.63 8.94 15.53
N PHE A 331 -6.77 8.88 14.85
CA PHE A 331 -6.81 8.49 13.43
C PHE A 331 -6.16 9.53 12.51
N GLN A 332 -6.16 10.81 12.88
CA GLN A 332 -5.40 11.83 12.16
C GLN A 332 -3.90 11.52 12.19
N ILE A 333 -3.34 11.24 13.37
CA ILE A 333 -1.93 10.89 13.51
C ILE A 333 -1.60 9.62 12.71
N LEU A 334 -2.44 8.59 12.81
CA LEU A 334 -2.26 7.35 12.06
C LEU A 334 -2.29 7.57 10.54
N ASN A 335 -3.27 8.32 10.03
CA ASN A 335 -3.36 8.62 8.60
C ASN A 335 -2.15 9.43 8.13
N ASP A 336 -1.74 10.45 8.89
CA ASP A 336 -0.58 11.29 8.55
C ASP A 336 0.70 10.45 8.44
N GLU A 337 0.90 9.49 9.36
CA GLU A 337 2.02 8.55 9.33
C GLU A 337 1.97 7.65 8.09
N ILE A 338 0.84 6.99 7.83
CA ILE A 338 0.66 6.09 6.69
C ILE A 338 0.85 6.84 5.37
N ILE A 339 0.21 8.00 5.21
CA ILE A 339 0.32 8.83 4.00
C ILE A 339 1.78 9.25 3.77
N THR A 340 2.49 9.66 4.84
CA THR A 340 3.90 10.05 4.75
C THR A 340 4.78 8.88 4.31
N ILE A 341 4.55 7.68 4.84
CA ILE A 341 5.29 6.47 4.44
C ILE A 341 5.03 6.16 2.97
N LEU A 342 3.78 6.16 2.52
CA LEU A 342 3.40 5.88 1.14
C LEU A 342 4.02 6.90 0.16
N ASP A 343 3.91 8.19 0.47
CA ASP A 343 4.51 9.27 -0.33
C ASP A 343 6.05 9.14 -0.40
N LYS A 344 6.71 8.66 0.66
CA LYS A 344 8.16 8.43 0.67
C LYS A 344 8.56 7.33 -0.32
N TYR A 345 7.85 6.20 -0.32
CA TYR A 345 8.13 5.11 -1.26
C TYR A 345 7.81 5.49 -2.70
N LEU A 346 6.73 6.25 -2.96
CA LEU A 346 6.36 6.69 -4.31
C LEU A 346 7.31 7.73 -4.92
N LYS A 347 8.06 8.47 -4.10
CA LYS A 347 9.06 9.45 -4.56
C LYS A 347 10.46 8.86 -4.75
N SER A 348 10.70 7.63 -4.29
CA SER A 348 12.05 7.04 -4.28
C SER A 348 12.55 6.63 -5.67
N GLY A 349 11.65 6.50 -6.68
CA GLY A 349 12.01 6.21 -8.06
C GLY A 349 12.03 7.41 -9.02
N ASP A 350 11.80 8.64 -8.55
CA ASP A 350 11.96 9.85 -9.37
C ASP A 350 13.46 10.22 -9.50
N GLY A 351 14.25 9.34 -10.12
CA GLY A 351 15.63 9.62 -10.52
C GLY A 351 15.68 10.45 -11.80
N GLU A 352 16.29 11.64 -11.75
CA GLU A 352 16.86 12.53 -12.81
C GLU A 352 16.19 12.68 -14.21
N GLY A 353 15.07 12.01 -14.51
CA GLY A 353 14.50 11.91 -15.85
C GLY A 353 12.99 12.16 -15.93
N THR A 354 12.32 12.51 -14.83
CA THR A 354 10.94 12.98 -14.89
C THR A 354 10.92 14.36 -15.56
N PRO A 355 10.21 14.52 -16.70
CA PRO A 355 10.05 15.83 -17.31
C PRO A 355 9.38 16.73 -16.26
N VAL A 356 9.90 17.96 -16.10
CA VAL A 356 9.39 19.00 -15.19
C VAL A 356 7.88 18.86 -15.08
N GLU A 357 7.37 18.47 -13.90
CA GLU A 357 5.93 18.26 -13.69
C GLU A 357 5.20 19.48 -14.25
N HIS A 358 4.42 19.28 -15.31
CA HIS A 358 3.73 20.36 -15.98
C HIS A 358 2.60 20.84 -15.07
N VAL A 359 2.92 21.80 -14.20
CA VAL A 359 1.95 22.40 -13.30
C VAL A 359 0.95 23.18 -14.15
N ARG A 360 -0.34 22.94 -13.91
CA ARG A 360 -1.41 23.65 -14.61
C ARG A 360 -1.37 25.14 -14.25
N CYS A 361 -1.08 25.98 -15.23
CA CYS A 361 -1.11 27.44 -15.10
C CYS A 361 -2.53 28.00 -15.31
N PHE A 362 -2.84 29.09 -14.61
CA PHE A 362 -4.07 29.86 -14.81
C PHE A 362 -3.74 31.18 -15.50
N GLN A 363 -4.57 31.56 -16.48
CA GLN A 363 -4.38 32.81 -17.20
C GLN A 363 -4.80 33.99 -16.32
N PRO A 364 -4.02 35.10 -16.29
CA PRO A 364 -4.43 36.32 -15.61
C PRO A 364 -5.67 36.92 -16.29
N PRO A 365 -6.43 37.79 -15.62
CA PRO A 365 -7.55 38.49 -16.23
C PRO A 365 -7.11 39.25 -17.48
N ILE A 366 -7.69 38.91 -18.64
CA ILE A 366 -7.40 39.57 -19.91
C ILE A 366 -8.31 40.80 -20.02
N HIS A 367 -7.70 41.97 -20.22
CA HIS A 367 -8.45 43.21 -20.43
C HIS A 367 -9.26 43.12 -21.74
N GLN A 368 -10.52 43.55 -21.73
CA GLN A 368 -11.46 43.38 -22.86
C GLN A 368 -10.94 43.97 -24.18
N SER A 369 -10.11 45.01 -24.12
CA SER A 369 -9.47 45.62 -25.30
C SER A 369 -8.52 44.68 -26.05
N LEU A 370 -7.93 43.69 -25.37
CA LEU A 370 -7.02 42.70 -25.95
C LEU A 370 -7.74 41.40 -26.32
N ALA A 371 -8.94 41.16 -25.78
CA ALA A 371 -9.73 39.95 -26.02
C ALA A 371 -10.53 39.98 -27.34
N SER A 372 -10.58 41.14 -28.00
CA SER A 372 -11.36 41.39 -29.23
C SER A 372 -10.49 41.76 -30.44
N SER A 373 -9.16 41.64 -30.32
CA SER A 373 -8.18 41.83 -31.41
C SER A 373 -7.79 40.52 -32.07
#